data_AF-A0A0M8WFG8-F1
#
_entry.id   AF-A0A0M8WFG8-F1
#
_cell.length_a   1.000
_cell.length_b   1.000
_cell.length_c   1.000
_cell.angle_alpha   90.00
_cell.angle_beta   90.00
_cell.angle_gamma   90.00
#
_symmetry.space_group_name_H-M   'P 1'
#
loop_
_entity.id
_entity.type
_entity.pdbx_description
1 polymer ?
#
loop_
_entity_poly.entity_id
_entity_poly.type
_entity_poly.pdbx_seq_one_letter_code
_entity_poly.pdbx_strand_id
1 'polypeptide(L)'
;MTNKGNRVAVRDVYLLALHEPYESPQHAVPINATIVHAMTLLHPAVPQPDGGRMYRCLTESPARADGDVVPLSTLTFELDGGRMWPQVADWEGVVDAVVHLARKRGCDAMSMGLPQLTALLLSSGPNTVHQLQQADGSRFQAGPVDRLDRLGEMTRHVQRFLEEGPFWPGDNLVAPPIQPNVMPYKPFSST
;
A
#
# COMPACT_ATOMS: atom_id res chain seq x y z
N MET A 1 10.60 -23.50 -27.48
CA MET A 1 11.44 -22.95 -26.38
C MET A 1 11.22 -21.44 -26.37
N THR A 2 10.23 -20.98 -25.61
CA THR A 2 9.88 -19.56 -25.49
C THR A 2 10.57 -18.99 -24.26
N ASN A 3 11.31 -17.91 -24.50
CA ASN A 3 12.16 -17.20 -23.56
C ASN A 3 11.36 -16.83 -22.28
N LYS A 4 11.66 -17.48 -21.14
CA LYS A 4 11.19 -17.03 -19.82
C LYS A 4 11.94 -15.73 -19.53
N GLY A 5 11.38 -14.61 -20.00
CA GLY A 5 11.89 -13.29 -19.68
C GLY A 5 12.05 -13.20 -18.17
N ASN A 6 13.28 -13.01 -17.73
CA ASN A 6 13.63 -12.74 -16.35
C ASN A 6 12.99 -11.38 -16.02
N ARG A 7 11.74 -11.38 -15.54
CA ARG A 7 11.05 -10.15 -15.14
C ARG A 7 11.75 -9.66 -13.88
N VAL A 8 12.51 -8.59 -14.02
CA VAL A 8 13.20 -7.94 -12.92
C VAL A 8 12.13 -7.33 -12.01
N ALA A 9 12.12 -7.72 -10.75
CA ALA A 9 11.24 -7.11 -9.75
C ALA A 9 11.56 -5.62 -9.61
N VAL A 10 10.51 -4.80 -9.57
CA VAL A 10 10.60 -3.35 -9.31
C VAL A 10 11.07 -3.16 -7.87
N ARG A 11 12.04 -2.27 -7.63
CA ARG A 11 12.67 -2.15 -6.30
C ARG A 11 12.05 -1.05 -5.47
N ASP A 12 11.75 0.08 -6.09
CA ASP A 12 11.29 1.27 -5.41
C ASP A 12 9.77 1.35 -5.46
N VAL A 13 9.11 0.58 -4.61
CA VAL A 13 7.64 0.55 -4.50
C VAL A 13 7.24 0.88 -3.06
N TYR A 14 6.15 1.59 -2.88
CA TYR A 14 5.71 2.07 -1.57
C TYR A 14 4.33 1.53 -1.25
N LEU A 15 4.18 0.92 -0.08
CA LEU A 15 2.89 0.50 0.43
C LEU A 15 2.21 1.68 1.11
N LEU A 16 0.98 2.01 0.71
CA LEU A 16 0.08 2.90 1.43
C LEU A 16 -0.94 2.06 2.20
N ALA A 17 -0.83 2.06 3.53
CA ALA A 17 -1.79 1.43 4.42
C ALA A 17 -2.69 2.47 5.07
N LEU A 18 -4.01 2.32 4.90
CA LEU A 18 -4.99 3.03 5.72
C LEU A 18 -5.31 2.14 6.92
N HIS A 19 -5.39 2.74 8.10
CA HIS A 19 -5.54 2.01 9.37
C HIS A 19 -6.37 2.84 10.36
N GLU A 20 -6.71 2.22 11.50
CA GLU A 20 -7.43 2.90 12.57
C GLU A 20 -6.68 4.18 13.00
N PRO A 21 -7.35 5.34 13.12
CA PRO A 21 -6.69 6.58 13.48
C PRO A 21 -6.03 6.53 14.86
N TYR A 22 -4.86 7.15 14.98
CA TYR A 22 -4.21 7.38 16.27
C TYR A 22 -3.67 8.80 16.41
N GLU A 23 -3.64 9.29 17.64
CA GLU A 23 -3.11 10.62 17.97
C GLU A 23 -1.58 10.61 18.07
N SER A 24 -0.96 11.70 17.64
CA SER A 24 0.48 11.91 17.76
C SER A 24 0.76 13.38 18.07
N PRO A 25 1.60 13.71 19.07
CA PRO A 25 1.93 15.11 19.39
C PRO A 25 2.54 15.89 18.22
N GLN A 26 3.11 15.20 17.24
CA GLN A 26 3.74 15.80 16.06
C GLN A 26 2.73 16.09 14.93
N HIS A 27 1.47 15.67 15.06
CA HIS A 27 0.43 15.85 14.04
C HIS A 27 -0.78 16.57 14.63
N ALA A 28 -1.23 17.62 13.93
CA ALA A 28 -2.39 18.41 14.35
C ALA A 28 -3.74 17.69 14.14
N VAL A 29 -3.72 16.57 13.41
CA VAL A 29 -4.89 15.73 13.12
C VAL A 29 -4.52 14.26 13.34
N PRO A 30 -5.49 13.39 13.66
CA PRO A 30 -5.23 11.97 13.81
C PRO A 30 -4.60 11.36 12.56
N ILE A 31 -3.58 10.52 12.75
CA ILE A 31 -2.92 9.78 11.67
C ILE A 31 -3.79 8.57 11.34
N ASN A 32 -4.24 8.47 10.10
CA ASN A 32 -5.08 7.37 9.60
C ASN A 32 -4.47 6.65 8.38
N ALA A 33 -3.26 7.05 7.97
CA ALA A 33 -2.53 6.42 6.89
C ALA A 33 -1.03 6.45 7.11
N THR A 34 -0.36 5.42 6.61
CA THR A 34 1.09 5.27 6.68
C THR A 34 1.61 4.82 5.31
N ILE A 35 2.62 5.52 4.78
CA ILE A 35 3.40 5.06 3.62
C ILE A 35 4.76 4.57 4.09
N VAL A 36 5.16 3.38 3.63
CA VAL A 36 6.50 2.82 3.84
C VAL A 36 7.07 2.29 2.53
N HIS A 37 8.39 2.21 2.44
CA HIS A 37 9.03 1.45 1.37
C HIS A 37 8.64 -0.04 1.47
N ALA A 38 8.39 -0.71 0.36
CA ALA A 38 7.93 -2.10 0.33
C ALA A 38 8.89 -3.05 1.06
N MET A 39 10.20 -2.80 1.01
CA MET A 39 11.20 -3.60 1.74
C MET A 39 10.98 -3.61 3.27
N THR A 40 10.24 -2.65 3.83
CA THR A 40 9.84 -2.67 5.26
C THR A 40 9.05 -3.93 5.62
N LEU A 41 8.32 -4.51 4.66
CA LEU A 41 7.60 -5.77 4.84
C LEU A 41 8.53 -6.98 5.06
N LEU A 42 9.83 -6.82 4.80
CA LEU A 42 10.87 -7.82 5.06
C LEU A 42 11.53 -7.62 6.43
N HIS A 43 11.11 -6.64 7.22
CA HIS A 43 11.64 -6.43 8.56
C HIS A 43 11.22 -7.61 9.48
N PRO A 44 12.12 -8.14 10.35
CA PRO A 44 11.81 -9.28 11.22
C PRO A 44 10.64 -9.07 12.20
N ALA A 45 10.30 -7.82 12.51
CA ALA A 45 9.14 -7.49 13.34
C ALA A 45 7.80 -7.56 12.60
N VAL A 46 7.81 -7.70 11.27
CA VAL A 46 6.62 -7.95 10.46
C VAL A 46 6.43 -9.48 10.34
N PRO A 47 5.21 -10.02 10.53
CA PRO A 47 4.95 -11.46 10.42
C PRO A 47 5.47 -12.04 9.10
N GLN A 48 6.35 -13.05 9.19
CA GLN A 48 6.88 -13.79 8.04
C GLN A 48 6.27 -15.20 8.01
N PRO A 49 5.97 -15.78 6.84
CA PRO A 49 6.35 -15.32 5.49
C PRO A 49 5.41 -14.27 4.87
N ASP A 50 4.39 -13.83 5.60
CA ASP A 50 3.29 -13.01 5.09
C ASP A 50 3.74 -11.65 4.57
N GLY A 51 4.56 -10.92 5.34
CA GLY A 51 5.19 -9.67 4.91
C GLY A 51 6.02 -9.86 3.64
N GLY A 52 6.85 -10.90 3.59
CA GLY A 52 7.63 -11.24 2.40
C GLY A 52 6.78 -11.59 1.18
N ARG A 53 5.62 -12.22 1.34
CA ARG A 53 4.69 -12.47 0.23
C ARG A 53 3.98 -11.19 -0.20
N MET A 54 3.60 -10.31 0.72
CA MET A 54 3.08 -8.98 0.38
C MET A 54 4.12 -8.13 -0.35
N TYR A 55 5.39 -8.17 0.06
CA TYR A 55 6.50 -7.53 -0.66
C TYR A 55 6.54 -8.03 -2.12
N ARG A 56 6.50 -9.35 -2.32
CA ARG A 56 6.48 -9.93 -3.66
C ARG A 56 5.25 -9.52 -4.47
N CYS A 57 4.08 -9.41 -3.84
CA CYS A 57 2.87 -8.88 -4.47
C CYS A 57 3.03 -7.41 -4.93
N LEU A 58 3.84 -6.62 -4.24
CA LEU A 58 4.11 -5.23 -4.63
C LEU A 58 5.12 -5.15 -5.77
N THR A 59 6.19 -5.94 -5.72
CA THR A 59 7.37 -5.79 -6.60
C THR A 59 7.36 -6.67 -7.84
N GLU A 60 6.65 -7.80 -7.83
CA GLU A 60 6.58 -8.75 -8.96
C GLU A 60 5.34 -8.51 -9.85
N SER A 61 4.51 -7.53 -9.52
CA SER A 61 3.30 -7.24 -10.28
C SER A 61 3.67 -6.72 -11.68
N PRO A 62 3.07 -7.26 -12.76
CA PRO A 62 3.40 -6.87 -14.12
C PRO A 62 2.97 -5.44 -14.46
N ALA A 63 2.12 -4.83 -13.64
CA ALA A 63 1.63 -3.47 -13.84
C ALA A 63 2.40 -2.43 -13.01
N ARG A 64 3.37 -2.85 -12.19
CA ARG A 64 4.09 -1.96 -11.28
C ARG A 64 5.25 -1.25 -11.99
N ALA A 65 5.49 0.00 -11.61
CA ALA A 65 6.65 0.80 -11.99
C ALA A 65 7.41 1.31 -10.76
N ASP A 66 8.68 1.71 -10.94
CA ASP A 66 9.46 2.33 -9.87
C ASP A 66 8.82 3.67 -9.47
N GLY A 67 8.78 3.95 -8.17
CA GLY A 67 8.12 5.11 -7.57
C GLY A 67 6.63 4.91 -7.25
N ASP A 68 6.04 3.76 -7.59
CA ASP A 68 4.61 3.54 -7.39
C ASP A 68 4.24 3.55 -5.90
N VAL A 69 3.22 4.34 -5.56
CA VAL A 69 2.53 4.27 -4.28
C VAL A 69 1.29 3.39 -4.45
N VAL A 70 1.25 2.29 -3.72
CA VAL A 70 0.26 1.24 -3.86
C VAL A 70 -0.60 1.17 -2.60
N PRO A 71 -1.87 1.62 -2.67
CA PRO A 71 -2.82 1.42 -1.59
C PRO A 71 -3.04 -0.07 -1.36
N LEU A 72 -3.20 -0.48 -0.10
CA LEU A 72 -3.63 -1.85 0.23
C LEU A 72 -4.92 -2.25 -0.52
N SER A 73 -5.83 -1.31 -0.77
CA SER A 73 -7.05 -1.58 -1.53
C SER A 73 -6.79 -1.90 -3.01
N THR A 74 -5.74 -1.32 -3.60
CA THR A 74 -5.29 -1.71 -4.95
C THR A 74 -4.77 -3.14 -4.92
N LEU A 75 -3.96 -3.49 -3.93
CA LEU A 75 -3.43 -4.86 -3.79
C LEU A 75 -4.56 -5.88 -3.54
N THR A 76 -5.55 -5.51 -2.72
CA THR A 76 -6.77 -6.30 -2.49
C THR A 76 -7.54 -6.52 -3.80
N PHE A 77 -7.70 -5.47 -4.61
CA PHE A 77 -8.33 -5.59 -5.93
C PHE A 77 -7.54 -6.52 -6.87
N GLU A 78 -6.22 -6.41 -6.90
CA GLU A 78 -5.32 -7.27 -7.67
C GLU A 78 -5.39 -8.76 -7.24
N LEU A 79 -5.87 -9.02 -6.01
CA LEU A 79 -6.01 -10.34 -5.38
C LEU A 79 -7.46 -10.84 -5.37
N ASP A 80 -8.15 -10.71 -6.50
CA ASP A 80 -9.54 -11.12 -6.74
C ASP A 80 -10.52 -10.51 -5.73
N GLY A 81 -10.37 -9.21 -5.49
CA GLY A 81 -11.18 -8.47 -4.51
C GLY A 81 -10.97 -8.97 -3.08
N GLY A 82 -9.77 -9.46 -2.77
CA GLY A 82 -9.37 -9.98 -1.48
C GLY A 82 -9.57 -11.48 -1.29
N ARG A 83 -10.19 -12.20 -2.24
CA ARG A 83 -10.41 -13.65 -2.12
C ARG A 83 -9.09 -14.45 -2.09
N MET A 84 -8.01 -13.90 -2.63
CA MET A 84 -6.70 -14.57 -2.65
C MET A 84 -5.85 -14.27 -1.41
N TRP A 85 -6.28 -13.37 -0.50
CA TRP A 85 -5.52 -13.05 0.72
C TRP A 85 -5.12 -14.29 1.55
N PRO A 86 -5.99 -15.29 1.79
CA PRO A 86 -5.60 -16.49 2.55
C PRO A 86 -4.45 -17.29 1.94
N GLN A 87 -4.14 -17.10 0.66
CA GLN A 87 -3.01 -17.74 -0.02
C GLN A 87 -1.75 -16.87 0.01
N VAL A 88 -1.88 -15.59 0.36
CA VAL A 88 -0.82 -14.59 0.38
C VAL A 88 -0.40 -14.30 1.83
N ALA A 89 -1.30 -13.77 2.65
CA ALA A 89 -0.99 -13.25 3.98
C ALA A 89 -2.25 -13.02 4.83
N ASP A 90 -2.08 -13.09 6.15
CA ASP A 90 -2.88 -12.28 7.08
C ASP A 90 -2.46 -10.81 6.95
N TRP A 91 -3.09 -10.10 6.01
CA TRP A 91 -2.70 -8.73 5.69
C TRP A 91 -2.99 -7.75 6.84
N GLU A 92 -3.99 -8.02 7.68
CA GLU A 92 -4.36 -7.18 8.83
C GLU A 92 -3.21 -7.19 9.84
N GLY A 93 -2.76 -8.39 10.24
CA GLY A 93 -1.62 -8.55 11.14
C GLY A 93 -0.33 -7.95 10.58
N VAL A 94 -0.11 -8.03 9.27
CA VAL A 94 1.05 -7.39 8.61
C VAL A 94 0.96 -5.87 8.67
N VAL A 95 -0.19 -5.26 8.35
CA VAL A 95 -0.38 -3.81 8.40
C VAL A 95 -0.22 -3.28 9.82
N ASP A 96 -0.81 -3.95 10.80
CA ASP A 96 -0.67 -3.57 12.21
C ASP A 96 0.80 -3.59 12.66
N ALA A 97 1.56 -4.62 12.26
CA ALA A 97 2.98 -4.72 12.56
C ALA A 97 3.80 -3.60 11.89
N VAL A 98 3.51 -3.27 10.62
CA VAL A 98 4.17 -2.17 9.90
C VAL A 98 3.87 -0.82 10.57
N VAL A 99 2.61 -0.56 10.91
CA VAL A 99 2.22 0.69 11.59
C VAL A 99 2.88 0.77 12.97
N HIS A 100 2.92 -0.34 13.72
CA HIS A 100 3.63 -0.39 15.00
C HIS A 100 5.14 -0.10 14.83
N LEU A 101 5.78 -0.71 13.84
CA LEU A 101 7.19 -0.51 13.53
C LEU A 101 7.50 0.96 13.20
N ALA A 102 6.71 1.57 12.32
CA ALA A 102 6.83 2.98 11.94
C ALA A 102 6.68 3.90 13.16
N ARG A 103 5.68 3.65 14.02
CA ARG A 103 5.46 4.43 15.25
C ARG A 103 6.61 4.33 16.24
N LYS A 104 7.33 3.21 16.24
CA LYS A 104 8.52 2.99 17.07
C LYS A 104 9.81 3.46 16.40
N ARG A 105 9.73 4.09 15.22
CA ARG A 105 10.87 4.54 14.40
C ARG A 105 11.83 3.39 14.06
N GLY A 106 11.28 2.18 13.88
CA GLY A 106 12.04 1.03 13.40
C GLY A 106 12.20 0.98 11.88
N CYS A 107 11.59 1.93 11.17
CA CYS A 107 11.79 2.23 9.76
C CYS A 107 11.40 3.69 9.49
N ASP A 108 11.78 4.20 8.32
CA ASP A 108 11.23 5.44 7.80
C ASP A 108 9.81 5.22 7.29
N ALA A 109 8.94 6.18 7.61
CA ALA A 109 7.55 6.14 7.22
C ALA A 109 6.99 7.56 7.07
N MET A 110 6.05 7.75 6.15
CA MET A 110 5.23 8.95 6.10
C MET A 110 3.89 8.68 6.77
N SER A 111 3.76 9.17 8.00
CA SER A 111 2.51 9.14 8.75
C SER A 111 1.64 10.35 8.37
N MET A 112 0.38 10.11 8.00
CA MET A 112 -0.51 11.14 7.46
C MET A 112 -1.91 11.07 8.09
N GLY A 113 -2.49 12.24 8.34
CA GLY A 113 -3.92 12.38 8.57
C GLY A 113 -4.62 12.77 7.27
N LEU A 114 -5.09 11.77 6.53
CA LEU A 114 -5.79 11.99 5.28
C LEU A 114 -7.19 12.56 5.51
N PRO A 115 -7.61 13.57 4.73
CA PRO A 115 -9.00 14.01 4.71
C PRO A 115 -9.96 12.86 4.36
N GLN A 116 -11.19 12.93 4.87
CA GLN A 116 -12.17 11.83 4.76
C GLN A 116 -12.41 11.37 3.31
N LEU A 117 -12.53 12.30 2.35
CA LEU A 117 -12.71 11.94 0.94
C LEU A 117 -11.51 11.19 0.37
N THR A 118 -10.29 11.64 0.68
CA THR A 118 -9.07 10.97 0.25
C THR A 118 -8.97 9.57 0.88
N ALA A 119 -9.26 9.45 2.18
CA ALA A 119 -9.27 8.16 2.85
C ALA A 119 -10.29 7.19 2.24
N LEU A 120 -11.51 7.66 1.95
CA LEU A 120 -12.56 6.87 1.29
C LEU A 120 -12.16 6.40 -0.11
N LEU A 121 -11.62 7.33 -0.92
CA LEU A 121 -11.18 7.00 -2.27
C LEU A 121 -10.04 6.01 -2.26
N LEU A 122 -9.08 6.13 -1.34
CA LEU A 122 -7.88 5.30 -1.26
C LEU A 122 -8.11 3.95 -0.54
N SER A 123 -9.13 3.81 0.32
CA SER A 123 -9.53 2.53 0.92
C SER A 123 -10.41 1.66 0.01
N SER A 124 -11.01 2.23 -1.03
CA SER A 124 -11.93 1.53 -1.92
C SER A 124 -11.23 0.91 -3.13
N GLY A 125 -11.94 0.08 -3.91
CA GLY A 125 -11.40 -0.49 -5.14
C GLY A 125 -11.12 0.59 -6.20
N PRO A 126 -10.18 0.36 -7.14
CA PRO A 126 -9.79 1.36 -8.15
C PRO A 126 -10.91 1.80 -9.08
N ASN A 127 -11.96 0.98 -9.22
CA ASN A 127 -13.11 1.25 -10.11
C ASN A 127 -14.37 1.68 -9.35
N THR A 128 -14.29 1.92 -8.03
CA THR A 128 -15.45 2.28 -7.21
C THR A 128 -15.86 3.73 -7.43
N VAL A 129 -17.17 3.97 -7.55
CA VAL A 129 -17.78 5.31 -7.58
C VAL A 129 -18.58 5.51 -6.31
N HIS A 130 -18.29 6.59 -5.58
CA HIS A 130 -18.98 6.98 -4.36
C HIS A 130 -19.98 8.10 -4.65
N GLN A 131 -21.20 7.95 -4.13
CA GLN A 131 -22.16 9.05 -4.05
C GLN A 131 -22.11 9.65 -2.66
N LEU A 132 -21.81 10.95 -2.58
CA LEU A 132 -21.62 11.67 -1.33
C LEU A 132 -22.67 12.77 -1.21
N GLN A 133 -23.16 12.96 0.01
CA GLN A 133 -24.07 14.06 0.36
C GLN A 133 -23.30 15.12 1.14
N GLN A 134 -23.47 16.38 0.74
CA GLN A 134 -22.92 17.52 1.45
C GLN A 134 -23.89 18.02 2.52
N ALA A 135 -23.39 18.85 3.44
CA ALA A 135 -24.20 19.41 4.52
C ALA A 135 -25.34 20.31 4.02
N ASP A 136 -25.22 20.89 2.82
CA ASP A 136 -26.26 21.68 2.15
C ASP A 136 -27.30 20.82 1.42
N GLY A 137 -27.20 19.49 1.51
CA GLY A 137 -28.08 18.53 0.84
C GLY A 137 -27.73 18.26 -0.62
N SER A 138 -26.73 18.94 -1.19
CA SER A 138 -26.24 18.66 -2.53
C SER A 138 -25.54 17.30 -2.59
N ARG A 139 -25.51 16.71 -3.80
CA ARG A 139 -24.85 15.43 -4.06
C ARG A 139 -23.69 15.64 -5.01
N PHE A 140 -22.57 14.98 -4.72
CA PHE A 140 -21.47 14.86 -5.66
C PHE A 140 -21.00 13.42 -5.77
N GLN A 141 -20.35 13.12 -6.89
CA GLN A 141 -19.73 11.82 -7.13
C GLN A 141 -18.22 11.97 -7.08
N ALA A 142 -17.56 10.96 -6.50
CA ALA A 142 -16.11 10.82 -6.56
C ALA A 142 -15.80 9.39 -7.01
N GLY A 143 -14.90 9.23 -7.97
CA GLY A 143 -14.67 7.97 -8.65
C GLY A 143 -13.21 7.70 -9.01
N PRO A 144 -12.97 6.86 -10.04
CA PRO A 144 -11.62 6.43 -10.41
C PRO A 144 -10.67 7.58 -10.78
N VAL A 145 -11.17 8.64 -11.42
CA VAL A 145 -10.36 9.82 -11.77
C VAL A 145 -9.91 10.55 -10.51
N ASP A 146 -10.81 10.82 -9.58
CA ASP A 146 -10.47 11.46 -8.31
C ASP A 146 -9.48 10.61 -7.50
N ARG A 147 -9.67 9.29 -7.48
CA ARG A 147 -8.73 8.36 -6.83
C ARG A 147 -7.33 8.45 -7.45
N LEU A 148 -7.24 8.50 -8.77
CA LEU A 148 -5.95 8.62 -9.48
C LEU A 148 -5.26 9.95 -9.16
N ASP A 149 -6.01 11.05 -9.10
CA ASP A 149 -5.47 12.35 -8.72
C ASP A 149 -4.91 12.32 -7.29
N ARG A 150 -5.63 11.70 -6.34
CA ARG A 150 -5.13 11.51 -4.96
C ARG A 150 -3.89 10.61 -4.91
N LEU A 151 -3.82 9.57 -5.72
CA LEU A 151 -2.61 8.76 -5.83
C LEU A 151 -1.44 9.56 -6.36
N GLY A 152 -1.65 10.39 -7.39
CA GLY A 152 -0.63 11.31 -7.91
C GLY A 152 -0.13 12.30 -6.85
N GLU A 153 -1.00 12.78 -5.96
CA GLU A 153 -0.59 13.57 -4.79
C GLU A 153 0.32 12.77 -3.85
N MET A 154 -0.05 11.53 -3.51
CA MET A 154 0.77 10.67 -2.64
C MET A 154 2.13 10.36 -3.25
N THR A 155 2.19 10.09 -4.56
CA THR A 155 3.45 9.88 -5.28
C THR A 155 4.35 11.12 -5.21
N ARG A 156 3.79 12.33 -5.39
CA ARG A 156 4.56 13.58 -5.23
C ARG A 156 5.05 13.80 -3.80
N HIS A 157 4.30 13.35 -2.80
CA HIS A 157 4.76 13.39 -1.40
C HIS A 157 5.97 12.48 -1.17
N VAL A 158 5.92 11.25 -1.69
CA VAL A 158 7.06 10.31 -1.63
C VAL A 158 8.27 10.86 -2.38
N GLN A 159 8.08 11.40 -3.59
CA GLN A 159 9.18 11.98 -4.37
C GLN A 159 9.90 13.10 -3.62
N ARG A 160 9.16 14.01 -2.98
CA ARG A 160 9.76 15.07 -2.15
C ARG A 160 10.50 14.52 -0.94
N PHE A 161 9.98 13.49 -0.29
CA PHE A 161 10.70 12.83 0.80
C PHE A 161 12.04 12.25 0.31
N LEU A 162 12.04 11.63 -0.88
CA LEU A 162 13.25 11.05 -1.48
C LEU A 162 14.33 12.09 -1.84
N GLU A 163 13.97 13.37 -1.99
CA GLU A 163 14.94 14.46 -2.18
C GLU A 163 15.80 14.68 -0.92
N GLU A 164 15.30 14.32 0.26
CA GLU A 164 16.02 14.39 1.54
C GLU A 164 16.87 13.13 1.81
N GLY A 165 16.55 12.02 1.14
CA GLY A 165 17.25 10.73 1.23
C GLY A 165 16.33 9.55 0.93
N PRO A 166 16.88 8.36 0.59
CA PRO A 166 16.04 7.17 0.39
C PRO A 166 15.35 6.77 1.69
N PHE A 167 14.15 6.21 1.60
CA PHE A 167 13.51 5.58 2.76
C PHE A 167 14.40 4.47 3.31
N TRP A 168 14.76 4.55 4.58
CA TRP A 168 15.35 3.45 5.30
C TRP A 168 14.26 2.43 5.69
N PRO A 169 14.28 1.19 5.17
CA PRO A 169 13.24 0.19 5.43
C PRO A 169 13.34 -0.49 6.80
N GLY A 170 14.29 -0.07 7.65
CA GLY A 170 14.70 -0.80 8.85
C GLY A 170 15.91 -1.70 8.62
N ASP A 171 16.40 -2.30 9.70
CA ASP A 171 17.60 -3.15 9.69
C ASP A 171 17.27 -4.65 9.59
N ASN A 172 18.29 -5.46 9.29
CA ASN A 172 18.24 -6.93 9.34
C ASN A 172 17.11 -7.55 8.51
N LEU A 173 16.81 -6.98 7.36
CA LEU A 173 15.75 -7.45 6.47
C LEU A 173 15.98 -8.90 6.06
N VAL A 174 14.93 -9.71 6.13
CA VAL A 174 14.97 -11.11 5.68
C VAL A 174 14.83 -11.20 4.16
N ALA A 175 15.32 -12.31 3.59
CA ALA A 175 15.09 -12.57 2.17
C ALA A 175 13.60 -12.85 1.89
N PRO A 176 13.03 -12.35 0.77
CA PRO A 176 11.67 -12.70 0.38
C PRO A 176 11.50 -14.22 0.19
N PRO A 177 10.33 -14.79 0.53
CA PRO A 177 10.07 -16.22 0.39
C PRO A 177 9.93 -16.61 -1.08
N ILE A 178 10.48 -17.77 -1.46
CA ILE A 178 10.38 -18.30 -2.83
C ILE A 178 8.96 -18.81 -3.14
N GLN A 179 8.23 -19.29 -2.13
CA GLN A 179 6.86 -19.80 -2.31
C GLN A 179 5.79 -18.74 -2.01
N PRO A 180 4.75 -18.62 -2.86
CA PRO A 180 4.51 -19.42 -4.08
C PRO A 180 5.45 -19.03 -5.24
N ASN A 181 5.75 -19.96 -6.14
CA ASN A 181 6.63 -19.68 -7.30
C ASN A 181 6.15 -18.50 -8.17
N VAL A 182 4.83 -18.27 -8.21
CA VAL A 182 4.19 -17.14 -8.89
C VAL A 182 3.14 -16.58 -7.95
N MET A 183 3.14 -15.27 -7.74
CA MET A 183 2.11 -14.62 -6.92
C MET A 183 0.73 -14.70 -7.60
N PRO A 184 -0.36 -14.92 -6.84
CA PRO A 184 -1.67 -15.24 -7.39
C PRO A 184 -2.44 -13.98 -7.84
N TYR A 185 -1.82 -13.15 -8.70
CA TYR A 185 -2.48 -11.97 -9.26
C TYR A 185 -3.67 -12.39 -10.11
N LYS A 186 -4.85 -11.87 -9.74
CA LYS A 186 -6.10 -12.02 -10.47
C LYS A 186 -6.94 -10.78 -10.20
N PRO A 187 -6.73 -9.68 -10.95
CA PRO A 187 -7.50 -8.47 -10.76
C PRO A 187 -9.00 -8.75 -10.80
N PHE A 188 -9.74 -8.19 -9.85
CA PHE A 188 -11.18 -8.42 -9.76
C PHE A 188 -11.89 -7.93 -11.03
N SER A 189 -12.55 -8.85 -11.74
CA SER A 189 -13.50 -8.52 -12.80
C SER A 189 -14.91 -8.65 -12.23
N SER A 190 -15.65 -7.53 -12.17
CA SER A 190 -17.08 -7.57 -11.95
C SER A 190 -17.75 -8.24 -13.14
N THR A 191 -18.09 -9.53 -13.02
CA THR A 191 -19.06 -10.19 -13.91
C THR A 191 -20.46 -9.86 -13.47
#